data_AF-A0A948SY82-F1
#
_entry.id   AF-A0A948SY82-F1
#
_cell.length_a   1.000
_cell.length_b   1.000
_cell.length_c   1.000
_cell.angle_alpha   90.00
_cell.angle_beta   90.00
_cell.angle_gamma   90.00
#
_symmetry.space_group_name_H-M   'P 1'
#
loop_
_entity.id
_entity.type
_entity.pdbx_description
1 polymer ?
#
loop_
_entity_poly.entity_id
_entity_poly.type
_entity_poly.pdbx_seq_one_letter_code
_entity_poly.pdbx_strand_id
1 'polypeptide(L)' 'MSLLATIPSPSSNALELGPLRLNAYGLMIALGVILAVRIAGKALERRGAGTRDDFGAVAMWAVPAGVIG' A
#
# COMPACT_ATOMS: atom_id res chain seq x y z
N MET A 1 13.87 -36.51 5.06
CA MET A 1 13.67 -35.38 5.99
C MET A 1 13.76 -34.05 5.22
N SER A 2 12.70 -33.24 5.29
CA SER A 2 12.67 -31.76 5.18
C SER A 2 13.21 -31.01 3.94
N LEU A 3 13.07 -31.54 2.72
CA LEU A 3 13.33 -30.77 1.47
C LEU A 3 12.09 -30.03 0.90
N LEU A 4 10.91 -30.19 1.50
CA LEU A 4 9.64 -29.63 1.00
C LEU A 4 9.28 -28.25 1.62
N ALA A 5 10.12 -27.69 2.48
CA ALA A 5 9.82 -26.45 3.23
C ALA A 5 10.94 -25.39 3.15
N THR A 6 11.82 -25.46 2.17
CA THR A 6 12.80 -24.40 1.91
C THR A 6 12.25 -23.48 0.84
N ILE A 7 11.62 -22.37 1.23
CA ILE A 7 11.42 -21.23 0.35
C ILE A 7 12.78 -20.54 0.28
N PRO A 8 13.54 -20.62 -0.84
CA PRO A 8 14.79 -19.90 -0.96
C PRO A 8 14.48 -18.41 -0.77
N SER A 9 15.13 -17.77 0.20
CA SER A 9 14.96 -16.35 0.46
C SER A 9 15.42 -15.56 -0.78
N PRO A 10 14.54 -14.78 -1.43
CA PRO A 10 14.87 -14.11 -2.68
C PRO A 10 16.07 -13.17 -2.47
N SER A 11 17.13 -13.34 -3.25
CA SER A 11 18.38 -12.58 -3.15
C SER A 11 18.30 -11.15 -3.73
N SER A 12 17.17 -10.72 -4.29
CA SER A 12 16.93 -9.33 -4.67
C SER A 12 15.43 -9.06 -4.80
N ASN A 13 14.77 -8.79 -3.68
CA ASN A 13 13.35 -8.38 -3.66
C ASN A 13 13.19 -6.85 -3.70
N ALA A 14 14.25 -6.14 -4.08
CA ALA A 14 14.36 -4.69 -4.06
C ALA A 14 14.92 -4.20 -5.40
N LEU A 15 14.19 -3.34 -6.10
CA LEU A 15 14.72 -2.55 -7.19
C LEU A 15 15.48 -1.38 -6.56
N GLU A 16 16.81 -1.38 -6.64
CA GLU A 16 17.62 -0.29 -6.10
C GLU A 16 17.72 0.83 -7.14
N LEU A 17 16.88 1.86 -6.99
CA LEU A 17 17.02 3.13 -7.71
C LEU A 17 17.90 4.07 -6.87
N GLY A 18 19.22 3.88 -6.97
CA GLY A 18 20.19 4.69 -6.21
C GLY A 18 19.97 4.55 -4.69
N PRO A 19 19.70 5.64 -3.92
CA PRO A 19 19.45 5.55 -2.47
C PRO A 19 18.07 4.93 -2.11
N LEU A 20 17.18 4.76 -3.09
CA LEU A 20 15.82 4.26 -2.87
C LEU A 20 15.73 2.76 -3.18
N ARG A 21 15.51 1.96 -2.13
CA ARG A 21 15.26 0.52 -2.25
C ARG A 21 13.77 0.27 -2.39
N LEU A 22 13.32 0.04 -3.62
CA LEU A 22 11.91 -0.24 -3.90
C LEU A 22 11.64 -1.73 -3.77
N ASN A 23 11.16 -2.16 -2.61
CA ASN A 23 10.91 -3.57 -2.35
C ASN A 23 9.56 -4.04 -2.92
N ALA A 24 9.43 -5.33 -3.22
CA ALA A 24 8.15 -5.94 -3.63
C ALA A 24 7.03 -5.72 -2.59
N TYR A 25 7.35 -5.69 -1.30
CA TYR A 25 6.38 -5.35 -0.26
C TYR A 25 5.94 -3.88 -0.35
N GLY A 26 6.83 -2.97 -0.77
CA GLY A 26 6.51 -1.56 -1.00
C GLY A 26 5.48 -1.38 -2.12
N LEU A 27 5.62 -2.17 -3.20
CA LEU A 27 4.62 -2.25 -4.26
C LEU A 27 3.28 -2.78 -3.73
N MET A 28 3.31 -3.80 -2.87
CA MET A 28 2.09 -4.32 -2.21
C MET A 28 1.42 -3.29 -1.32
N ILE A 29 2.18 -2.51 -0.56
CA ILE A 29 1.64 -1.42 0.26
C ILE A 29 1.00 -0.37 -0.63
N ALA A 30 1.68 0.08 -1.69
CA ALA A 30 1.15 1.09 -2.61
C ALA A 30 -0.18 0.63 -3.25
N LEU A 31 -0.24 -0.61 -3.72
CA LEU A 31 -1.46 -1.18 -4.28
C LEU A 31 -2.58 -1.29 -3.24
N GLY A 32 -2.25 -1.74 -2.02
CA GLY A 32 -3.19 -1.82 -0.90
C GLY A 32 -3.80 -0.46 -0.55
N VAL A 33 -2.96 0.59 -0.49
CA VAL A 33 -3.42 1.97 -0.24
C VAL A 33 -4.35 2.44 -1.36
N ILE A 34 -3.98 2.27 -2.63
CA ILE A 34 -4.81 2.68 -3.78
C ILE A 34 -6.19 2.01 -3.73
N LEU A 35 -6.22 0.71 -3.46
CA LEU A 35 -7.46 -0.06 -3.30
C LEU A 35 -8.28 0.42 -2.11
N ALA A 36 -7.65 0.61 -0.95
CA ALA A 36 -8.32 1.07 0.26
C ALA A 36 -8.98 2.43 0.05
N VAL A 37 -8.26 3.40 -0.52
CA VAL A 37 -8.77 4.75 -0.80
C VAL A 37 -9.94 4.69 -1.78
N ARG A 38 -9.84 3.88 -2.84
CA ARG A 38 -10.91 3.79 -3.86
C ARG A 38 -12.17 3.10 -3.33
N ILE A 39 -12.02 2.08 -2.49
CA ILE A 39 -13.14 1.36 -1.85
C ILE A 39 -13.79 2.26 -0.80
N ALA A 40 -12.99 2.87 0.08
CA ALA A 40 -13.48 3.72 1.15
C ALA A 40 -14.14 4.99 0.61
N GLY A 41 -13.56 5.66 -0.40
CA GLY A 41 -14.20 6.78 -1.08
C GLY A 41 -15.52 6.40 -1.74
N LYS A 42 -15.60 5.23 -2.40
CA LYS A 42 -16.87 4.71 -2.95
C LYS A 42 -17.89 4.43 -1.85
N ALA A 43 -17.46 3.90 -0.71
CA ALA A 43 -18.31 3.64 0.43
C ALA A 43 -18.80 4.94 1.09
N LEU A 44 -17.97 5.98 1.11
CA LEU A 44 -18.32 7.32 1.61
C LEU A 44 -19.38 7.99 0.74
N GLU A 45 -19.20 7.96 -0.58
CA GLU A 45 -20.19 8.46 -1.55
C GLU A 45 -21.54 7.76 -1.41
N ARG A 46 -21.53 6.43 -1.28
CA ARG A 46 -22.74 5.63 -1.05
C ARG A 46 -23.46 5.99 0.25
N ARG A 47 -22.74 6.49 1.25
CA ARG A 47 -23.30 6.95 2.53
C ARG A 47 -23.78 8.40 2.47
N GLY A 48 -23.55 9.12 1.36
CA GLY A 48 -23.89 10.53 1.23
C GLY A 48 -23.10 11.46 2.14
N ALA A 49 -22.02 10.97 2.77
CA ALA A 49 -21.22 11.71 3.73
C ALA A 49 -20.12 12.57 3.09
N GLY A 50 -19.89 12.43 1.78
CA GLY A 50 -18.87 13.16 1.03
C GLY A 50 -18.58 12.52 -0.32
N THR A 51 -17.62 13.09 -1.04
CA THR A 51 -17.16 12.62 -2.35
C THR A 51 -15.92 11.73 -2.24
N ARG A 52 -15.59 11.01 -3.31
CA ARG A 52 -14.28 10.33 -3.41
C ARG A 52 -13.10 11.29 -3.31
N ASP A 53 -13.24 12.50 -3.82
CA ASP A 53 -12.18 13.51 -3.77
C ASP A 53 -11.91 13.95 -2.34
N ASP A 54 -12.96 14.12 -1.52
CA ASP A 54 -12.82 14.41 -0.09
C ASP A 54 -12.05 13.30 0.64
N PHE A 55 -12.39 12.04 0.37
CA PHE A 55 -11.67 10.91 0.95
C PHE A 55 -10.22 10.82 0.45
N GLY A 56 -9.97 11.17 -0.81
CA GLY A 56 -8.64 11.28 -1.39
C GLY A 56 -7.79 12.35 -0.70
N ALA A 57 -8.37 13.51 -0.41
CA ALA A 57 -7.70 14.59 0.31
C ALA A 57 -7.32 14.18 1.74
N VAL A 58 -8.20 13.45 2.44
CA VAL A 58 -7.89 12.88 3.76
C VAL A 58 -6.77 11.83 3.64
N ALA A 59 -6.87 10.93 2.66
CA ALA A 59 -5.88 9.89 2.45
C ALA A 59 -4.47 10.44 2.17
N MET A 60 -4.36 11.59 1.50
CA MET A 60 -3.08 12.26 1.23
C MET A 60 -2.30 12.57 2.52
N TRP A 61 -2.98 12.88 3.62
CA TRP A 61 -2.35 13.13 4.92
C TRP A 61 -2.31 11.89 5.81
N ALA A 62 -3.36 11.07 5.77
CA ALA A 62 -3.46 9.87 6.60
C ALA A 62 -2.43 8.79 6.23
N VAL A 63 -2.13 8.61 4.94
CA VAL A 63 -1.19 7.58 4.49
C VAL A 63 0.24 7.88 4.97
N PRO A 64 0.81 9.09 4.76
CA PRO A 64 2.13 9.42 5.31
C PRO A 64 2.15 9.36 6.84
N ALA A 65 1.10 9.86 7.52
CA ALA A 65 1.01 9.80 8.97
C ALA A 65 1.06 8.35 9.49
N GLY A 66 0.39 7.41 8.81
CA GLY A 66 0.42 5.99 9.16
C GLY A 66 1.70 5.24 8.76
N VAL A 67 2.54 5.82 7.89
CA VAL A 67 3.88 5.29 7.59
C VAL A 67 4.91 5.79 8.59
N ILE A 68 4.74 7.01 9.11
CA ILE A 68 5.65 7.63 10.08
C ILE A 68 5.37 7.17 11.52
N GLY A 69 4.09 7.05 11.89
CA GLY A 69 3.63 6.64 13.24
C GLY A 69 3.71 5.13 13.45
#